data_AF-A0A6A5VC12-F1
#
_entry.id   AF-A0A6A5VC12-F1
#
_cell.length_a   1.000
_cell.length_b   1.000
_cell.length_c   1.000
_cell.angle_alpha   90.00
_cell.angle_beta   90.00
_cell.angle_gamma   90.00
#
_symmetry.space_group_name_H-M   'P 1'
#
loop_
_entity.id
_entity.type
_entity.pdbx_description
1 polymer ?
#
loop_
_entity_poly.entity_id
_entity_poly.type
_entity_poly.pdbx_seq_one_letter_code
_entity_poly.pdbx_strand_id
1 'polypeptide(L)'
;MAKEVIVSSNYDQKVDSWSAGVTLMEIAYGLPLKPTIDHQALGDWITQWTTIIAQRAASSKAEDTFANVLKAQLRIDADKSLSARQCLDMGVRNGIFVLRDGITQYVDMAKVKEATRRECEGASDPE
;
A
#
# COMPACT_ATOMS: atom_id res chain seq x y z
N MET A 1 0.44 11.24 4.00
CA MET A 1 1.37 12.16 3.30
C MET A 1 2.64 11.40 2.99
N ALA A 2 3.15 11.51 1.77
CA ALA A 2 4.45 10.94 1.39
C ALA A 2 5.59 11.75 2.01
N LYS A 3 6.79 11.16 2.17
CA LYS A 3 7.89 11.78 2.93
C LYS A 3 8.50 12.96 2.18
N GLU A 4 8.63 12.84 0.87
CA GLU A 4 9.18 13.82 -0.05
C GLU A 4 8.42 15.15 -0.02
N VAL A 5 7.11 15.16 0.29
CA VAL A 5 6.30 16.38 0.41
C VAL A 5 6.83 17.33 1.49
N ILE A 6 7.50 16.80 2.52
CA ILE A 6 8.03 17.57 3.64
C ILE A 6 9.55 17.77 3.50
N VAL A 7 10.25 16.77 2.96
CA VAL A 7 11.72 16.71 2.95
C VAL A 7 12.32 17.35 1.70
N SER A 8 11.59 17.39 0.58
CA SER A 8 12.04 18.03 -0.66
C SER A 8 11.05 19.07 -1.19
N SER A 9 11.58 20.14 -1.76
CA SER A 9 10.78 21.16 -2.45
C SER A 9 10.24 20.68 -3.81
N ASN A 10 10.87 19.62 -4.35
CA ASN A 10 10.50 19.00 -5.61
C ASN A 10 9.92 17.62 -5.30
N TYR A 11 8.62 17.48 -5.51
CA TYR A 11 7.90 16.22 -5.52
C TYR A 11 7.15 16.12 -6.85
N ASP A 12 6.81 14.90 -7.26
CA ASP A 12 6.11 14.64 -8.52
C ASP A 12 4.78 13.90 -8.27
N GLN A 13 4.13 13.52 -9.36
CA GLN A 13 2.89 12.74 -9.40
C GLN A 13 2.95 11.39 -8.65
N LYS A 14 4.11 10.91 -8.21
CA LYS A 14 4.22 9.69 -7.40
C LYS A 14 3.74 9.90 -5.97
N VAL A 15 3.62 11.13 -5.47
CA VAL A 15 3.00 11.43 -4.17
C VAL A 15 1.54 10.97 -4.12
N ASP A 16 0.82 11.14 -5.23
CA ASP A 16 -0.57 10.66 -5.37
C ASP A 16 -0.60 9.14 -5.43
N SER A 17 0.37 8.53 -6.12
CA SER A 17 0.56 7.07 -6.15
C SER A 17 0.79 6.52 -4.74
N TRP A 18 1.64 7.16 -3.93
CA TRP A 18 1.86 6.79 -2.54
C TRP A 18 0.55 6.84 -1.73
N SER A 19 -0.20 7.94 -1.85
CA SER A 19 -1.46 8.12 -1.13
C SER A 19 -2.50 7.07 -1.51
N ALA A 20 -2.62 6.75 -2.80
CA ALA A 20 -3.47 5.66 -3.26
C ALA A 20 -3.03 4.30 -2.70
N GLY A 21 -1.73 4.05 -2.58
CA GLY A 21 -1.19 2.84 -1.96
C GLY A 21 -1.56 2.72 -0.48
N VAL A 22 -1.54 3.82 0.28
CA VAL A 22 -1.97 3.84 1.69
C VAL A 22 -3.45 3.51 1.80
N THR A 23 -4.29 4.13 0.96
CA THR A 23 -5.73 3.83 0.94
C THR A 23 -6.01 2.38 0.58
N LEU A 24 -5.31 1.82 -0.41
CA LEU A 24 -5.46 0.41 -0.79
C LEU A 24 -5.02 -0.54 0.34
N MET A 25 -3.95 -0.20 1.07
CA MET A 25 -3.52 -0.95 2.25
C MET A 25 -4.59 -0.91 3.34
N GLU A 26 -5.16 0.26 3.63
CA GLU A 26 -6.24 0.41 4.61
C GLU A 26 -7.44 -0.47 4.28
N ILE A 27 -7.86 -0.48 3.00
CA ILE A 27 -9.01 -1.26 2.54
C ILE A 27 -8.74 -2.77 2.64
N ALA A 28 -7.54 -3.23 2.29
CA ALA A 28 -7.25 -4.66 2.17
C ALA A 28 -6.77 -5.30 3.48
N TYR A 29 -5.97 -4.59 4.27
CA TYR A 29 -5.25 -5.14 5.42
C TYR A 29 -5.42 -4.31 6.71
N GLY A 30 -6.14 -3.19 6.62
CA GLY A 30 -6.13 -2.17 7.67
C GLY A 30 -4.80 -1.41 7.75
N LEU A 31 -4.79 -0.37 8.59
CA LEU A 31 -3.59 0.41 8.86
C LEU A 31 -2.92 -0.02 10.17
N PRO A 32 -1.57 0.02 10.23
CA PRO A 32 -0.85 -0.18 11.48
C PRO A 32 -1.18 0.94 12.48
N LEU A 33 -0.87 0.69 13.76
CA LEU A 33 -1.03 1.68 14.81
C LEU A 33 -0.25 2.95 14.46
N LYS A 34 -0.94 4.08 14.50
CA LYS A 34 -0.36 5.39 14.21
C LYS A 34 0.60 5.76 15.35
N PRO A 35 1.82 6.25 15.04
CA PRO A 35 2.71 6.74 16.09
C PRO A 35 2.04 7.89 16.83
N THR A 36 2.16 7.89 18.15
CA THR A 36 1.68 8.96 19.02
C THR A 36 2.30 10.27 18.59
N ILE A 37 1.46 11.29 18.43
CA ILE A 37 1.91 12.66 18.21
C ILE A 37 2.31 13.20 19.59
N ASP A 38 3.50 12.82 20.06
CA ASP A 38 4.21 13.73 20.95
C ASP A 38 4.64 14.94 20.09
N HIS A 39 4.85 16.11 20.67
CA HIS A 39 5.13 17.38 19.97
C HIS A 39 6.43 17.41 19.13
N GLN A 40 6.96 16.24 18.79
CA GLN A 40 7.94 15.98 17.76
C GLN A 40 7.52 16.66 16.44
N ALA A 41 8.47 17.35 15.80
CA ALA A 41 8.24 18.10 14.58
C ALA A 41 7.49 17.24 13.54
N LEU A 42 6.49 17.82 12.86
CA LEU A 42 5.65 17.15 11.85
C LEU A 42 6.45 16.27 10.86
N GLY A 43 7.68 16.67 10.51
CA GLY A 43 8.57 15.90 9.64
C GLY A 43 9.06 14.58 10.24
N ASP A 44 9.32 14.52 11.54
CA ASP A 44 9.71 13.29 12.24
C ASP A 44 8.54 12.32 12.28
N TRP A 45 7.34 12.81 12.59
CA TRP A 45 6.13 12.00 12.58
C TRP A 45 5.84 11.43 11.19
N ILE A 46 5.95 12.24 10.13
CA ILE A 46 5.74 11.78 8.75
C ILE A 46 6.81 10.76 8.35
N THR A 47 8.06 10.96 8.75
CA THR A 47 9.14 9.99 8.48
C THR A 47 8.89 8.66 9.19
N GLN A 48 8.46 8.68 10.45
CA GLN A 48 8.10 7.48 11.19
C GLN A 48 6.90 6.77 10.57
N TRP A 49 5.82 7.51 10.29
CA TRP A 49 4.60 6.95 9.71
C TRP A 49 4.84 6.30 8.35
N THR A 50 5.55 6.99 7.45
CA THR A 50 5.89 6.44 6.12
C THR A 50 6.76 5.19 6.22
N THR A 51 7.67 5.13 7.21
CA THR A 51 8.49 3.95 7.48
C THR A 51 7.66 2.77 7.95
N ILE A 52 6.75 2.97 8.90
CA ILE A 52 5.86 1.92 9.42
C ILE A 52 4.99 1.34 8.30
N ILE A 53 4.42 2.19 7.46
CA ILE A 53 3.59 1.76 6.32
C ILE A 53 4.41 0.95 5.31
N ALA A 54 5.59 1.43 4.92
CA ALA A 54 6.46 0.71 4.00
C ALA A 54 6.88 -0.66 4.55
N GLN A 55 7.21 -0.74 5.84
CA GLN A 55 7.54 -2.00 6.52
C GLN A 55 6.36 -2.96 6.56
N ARG A 56 5.15 -2.45 6.83
CA ARG A 56 3.92 -3.26 6.80
C ARG A 56 3.71 -3.87 5.41
N ALA A 57 3.84 -3.08 4.33
CA ALA A 57 3.77 -3.60 2.96
C ALA A 57 4.85 -4.65 2.71
N ALA A 58 6.08 -4.39 3.14
CA ALA A 58 7.23 -5.29 2.94
C ALA A 58 7.09 -6.63 3.68
N SER A 59 6.38 -6.66 4.81
CA SER A 59 6.19 -7.86 5.64
C SER A 59 5.29 -8.92 5.03
N SER A 60 4.51 -8.59 3.99
CA SER A 60 3.63 -9.55 3.32
C SER A 60 4.41 -10.64 2.59
N LYS A 61 3.80 -11.82 2.45
CA LYS A 61 4.42 -12.96 1.76
C LYS A 61 4.72 -12.67 0.28
N ALA A 62 5.61 -13.43 -0.34
CA ALA A 62 6.06 -13.18 -1.71
C ALA A 62 5.00 -13.58 -2.76
N GLU A 63 4.19 -14.58 -2.43
CA GLU A 63 3.08 -15.08 -3.24
C GLU A 63 1.85 -14.17 -3.22
N ASP A 64 1.78 -13.20 -2.31
CA ASP A 64 0.69 -12.23 -2.27
C ASP A 64 0.88 -11.21 -3.39
N THR A 65 0.18 -11.46 -4.49
CA THR A 65 0.30 -10.67 -5.71
C THR A 65 -0.21 -9.24 -5.52
N PHE A 66 -1.19 -9.02 -4.64
CA PHE A 66 -1.70 -7.68 -4.31
C PHE A 66 -0.72 -6.93 -3.41
N ALA A 67 -0.19 -7.58 -2.38
CA ALA A 67 0.85 -6.98 -1.55
C ALA A 67 2.10 -6.62 -2.34
N ASN A 68 2.45 -7.37 -3.38
CA ASN A 68 3.58 -7.02 -4.24
C ASN A 68 3.37 -5.69 -4.99
N VAL A 69 2.13 -5.35 -5.38
CA VAL A 69 1.81 -4.03 -5.92
C VAL A 69 1.99 -2.96 -4.83
N LEU A 70 1.47 -3.21 -3.62
CA LEU A 70 1.64 -2.29 -2.49
C LEU A 70 3.12 -2.06 -2.14
N LYS A 71 3.96 -3.09 -2.13
CA LYS A 71 5.41 -2.98 -1.89
C LYS A 71 6.11 -2.12 -2.94
N ALA A 72 5.64 -2.15 -4.18
CA ALA A 72 6.22 -1.37 -5.26
C ALA A 72 5.76 0.10 -5.22
N GLN A 73 4.54 0.34 -4.72
CA GLN A 73 3.90 1.65 -4.61
C GLN A 73 4.29 2.40 -3.32
N LEU A 74 4.46 1.68 -2.21
CA LEU A 74 4.78 2.21 -0.87
C LEU A 74 6.29 2.16 -0.58
N ARG A 75 7.11 2.64 -1.52
CA ARG A 75 8.57 2.79 -1.33
C ARG A 75 8.93 4.18 -0.83
N ILE A 76 9.65 4.25 0.29
CA ILE A 76 10.03 5.52 0.94
C ILE A 76 10.87 6.39 -0.01
N ASP A 77 11.68 5.74 -0.86
CA ASP A 77 12.41 6.38 -1.93
C ASP A 77 11.49 6.58 -3.14
N ALA A 78 11.07 7.84 -3.36
CA ALA A 78 10.16 8.23 -4.43
C ALA A 78 10.71 7.89 -5.83
N ASP A 79 12.03 7.92 -6.04
CA ASP A 79 12.63 7.56 -7.32
C ASP A 79 12.48 6.07 -7.62
N LYS A 80 12.42 5.25 -6.57
CA LYS A 80 12.19 3.81 -6.67
C LYS A 80 10.72 3.44 -6.67
N SER A 81 9.81 4.35 -6.31
CA SER A 81 8.36 4.10 -6.32
C SER A 81 7.82 4.01 -7.74
N LEU A 82 6.87 3.09 -7.95
CA LEU A 82 6.17 2.98 -9.21
C LEU A 82 5.13 4.09 -9.38
N SER A 83 5.04 4.62 -10.60
CA SER A 83 3.92 5.46 -11.00
C SER A 83 2.60 4.69 -10.97
N ALA A 84 1.47 5.39 -10.89
CA ALA A 84 0.14 4.78 -10.92
C ALA A 84 -0.04 3.87 -12.14
N ARG A 85 0.47 4.26 -13.31
CA ARG A 85 0.41 3.44 -14.53
C ARG A 85 1.19 2.13 -14.38
N GLN A 86 2.40 2.20 -13.84
CA GLN A 86 3.23 1.02 -13.61
C GLN A 86 2.62 0.08 -12.56
N CYS A 87 1.95 0.62 -11.54
CA CYS A 87 1.18 -0.18 -10.57
C CYS A 87 0.01 -0.91 -11.23
N LEU A 88 -0.72 -0.25 -12.14
CA LEU A 88 -1.79 -0.89 -12.91
C LEU A 88 -1.24 -2.01 -13.81
N ASP A 89 -0.17 -1.74 -14.56
CA ASP A 89 0.47 -2.74 -15.42
C ASP A 89 1.02 -3.93 -14.60
N MET A 90 1.52 -3.67 -13.40
CA MET A 90 1.90 -4.74 -12.45
C MET A 90 0.68 -5.52 -11.97
N GLY A 91 -0.42 -4.85 -11.61
CA GLY A 91 -1.64 -5.51 -11.18
C GLY A 91 -2.27 -6.38 -12.27
N VAL A 92 -2.18 -5.98 -13.55
CA VAL A 92 -2.58 -6.82 -14.69
C VAL A 92 -1.71 -8.06 -14.80
N ARG A 93 -0.38 -7.91 -14.76
CA ARG A 93 0.57 -9.06 -14.79
C ARG A 93 0.36 -10.01 -13.61
N ASN A 94 -0.01 -9.46 -12.47
CA ASN A 94 -0.28 -10.18 -11.23
C ASN A 94 -1.68 -10.82 -11.19
N GLY A 95 -2.49 -10.67 -12.24
CA GLY A 95 -3.84 -11.22 -12.35
C GLY A 95 -4.88 -10.57 -11.43
N ILE A 96 -4.58 -9.39 -10.89
CA ILE A 96 -5.47 -8.60 -10.01
C ILE A 96 -6.49 -7.83 -10.86
N PHE A 97 -6.02 -7.30 -11.99
CA PHE A 97 -6.82 -6.54 -12.94
C PHE A 97 -6.84 -7.25 -14.29
N VAL A 98 -7.94 -7.11 -15.02
CA VAL A 98 -8.02 -7.49 -16.43
C VAL A 98 -8.33 -6.24 -17.24
N LEU A 99 -7.55 -5.99 -18.28
CA LEU A 99 -7.88 -4.98 -19.27
C LEU A 99 -8.89 -5.58 -20.25
N ARG A 100 -10.10 -5.00 -20.31
CA ARG A 100 -11.05 -5.25 -21.40
C ARG A 100 -11.27 -3.97 -22.17
N ASP A 101 -11.05 -4.02 -23.48
CA ASP A 101 -11.31 -2.91 -24.41
C ASP A 101 -10.65 -1.58 -24.01
N GLY A 102 -9.43 -1.65 -23.46
CA GLY A 102 -8.69 -0.46 -22.98
C GLY A 102 -9.16 0.09 -21.63
N ILE A 103 -10.14 -0.55 -20.98
CA ILE A 103 -10.64 -0.21 -19.65
C ILE A 103 -10.16 -1.28 -18.66
N THR A 104 -9.56 -0.83 -17.56
CA THR A 104 -9.16 -1.73 -16.46
C THR A 104 -10.40 -2.18 -15.69
N GLN A 105 -10.75 -3.47 -15.77
CA GLN A 105 -11.80 -4.10 -14.97
C GLN A 105 -11.18 -4.98 -13.88
N TYR A 106 -11.67 -4.86 -12.65
CA TYR A 106 -11.22 -5.68 -11.51
C TYR A 106 -11.66 -7.13 -11.67
N VAL A 107 -10.82 -8.09 -11.27
CA VAL A 107 -11.19 -9.51 -11.22
C VAL A 107 -11.38 -9.96 -9.78
N ASP A 108 -12.63 -10.28 -9.45
CA ASP A 108 -13.07 -11.17 -8.38
C ASP A 108 -12.95 -10.70 -6.90
N MET A 109 -14.01 -10.02 -6.44
CA MET A 109 -14.25 -9.67 -5.03
C MET A 109 -14.44 -10.88 -4.10
N ALA A 110 -14.68 -12.10 -4.63
CA ALA A 110 -14.89 -13.28 -3.79
C ALA A 110 -13.57 -13.76 -3.15
N LYS A 111 -12.43 -13.59 -3.83
CA LYS A 111 -11.11 -13.95 -3.28
C LYS A 111 -10.65 -13.00 -2.18
N VAL A 112 -10.96 -11.71 -2.31
CA VAL A 112 -10.65 -10.70 -1.27
C VAL A 112 -11.46 -10.98 -0.01
N LYS A 113 -12.77 -11.24 -0.14
CA LYS A 113 -13.62 -11.61 1.00
C LYS A 113 -13.14 -12.88 1.70
N GLU A 114 -12.67 -13.88 0.95
CA GLU A 114 -12.17 -15.13 1.53
C GLU A 114 -10.81 -14.94 2.24
N ALA A 115 -9.94 -14.06 1.75
CA ALA A 115 -8.69 -13.70 2.44
C ALA A 115 -8.95 -12.93 3.74
N THR A 116 -9.84 -11.93 3.70
CA THR A 116 -10.25 -11.16 4.89
C THR A 116 -10.96 -12.04 5.92
N ARG A 117 -11.78 -13.01 5.48
CA ARG A 117 -12.49 -13.95 6.36
C ARG A 117 -11.53 -14.89 7.12
N ARG A 118 -10.51 -15.43 6.46
CA ARG A 118 -9.53 -16.33 7.09
C ARG A 118 -8.64 -15.65 8.13
N GLU A 119 -8.35 -14.37 7.96
CA GLU A 119 -7.59 -13.59 8.96
C GLU A 119 -8.45 -13.25 10.19
N CYS A 120 -9.76 -13.01 10.02
CA CYS A 120 -10.68 -12.84 11.15
C CYS A 120 -10.99 -14.15 11.88
N GLU A 121 -11.11 -15.28 11.16
CA GLU A 121 -11.36 -16.61 11.76
C GLU A 121 -10.10 -17.20 12.44
N GLY A 122 -8.90 -16.76 12.08
CA GLY A 122 -7.63 -17.14 12.72
C GLY A 122 -7.22 -16.28 13.92
N ALA A 123 -7.97 -15.21 14.23
CA ALA A 123 -7.74 -14.30 15.35
C ALA A 123 -8.65 -14.60 16.57
N SER A 124 -9.33 -15.75 16.57
CA SER A 124 -9.99 -16.29 17.76
C SER A 124 -9.00 -17.23 18.46
N ASP A 125 -8.44 -16.75 19.57
CA ASP A 125 -7.36 -17.38 20.34
C ASP A 125 -7.65 -18.83 20.77
N PRO A 126 -6.58 -19.62 21.04
CA PRO A 126 -6.67 -20.87 21.76
C PRO A 126 -6.77 -20.61 23.28
N GLU A 127 -7.91 -20.97 23.87
CA GLU A 127 -8.04 -21.35 25.28
C GLU A 127 -8.82 -22.66 25.41
#